data_AF-A0A6I1QG23-F1
#
_entry.id   AF-A0A6I1QG23-F1
#
_cell.length_a   1.000
_cell.length_b   1.000
_cell.length_c   1.000
_cell.angle_alpha   90.00
_cell.angle_beta   90.00
_cell.angle_gamma   90.00
#
_symmetry.space_group_name_H-M   'P 1'
#
loop_
_entity.id
_entity.type
_entity.pdbx_description
1 polymer ?
#
loop_
_entity_poly.entity_id
_entity_poly.type
_entity_poly.pdbx_seq_one_letter_code
_entity_poly.pdbx_strand_id
1 'polypeptide(L)'
;MPHNAIEQTLSVSRFSTYRNAIIAAQGADCPITALQLYEWNAQLASRFFFPLHIYEVALRNAISEALSKRYGQDWPTNAVFVNSLNSQDKYTLNQALSDGYKGVGKLLPELKFVFFENMLTKRHDGRIWKPYINDVFPNAPKTITAPELRKQLKEACYVIRKFRNRCGHHEPVFNNQNLANIMPYMAETMKWRCSDTYHWFNQQETVSDLLTNPII
;
A
#
# COMPACT_ATOMS: atom_id res chain seq x y z
N MET A 1 13.59 20.15 -31.34
CA MET A 1 14.19 19.15 -30.44
C MET A 1 13.08 18.26 -29.90
N PRO A 2 13.23 16.93 -29.89
CA PRO A 2 12.17 16.00 -29.50
C PRO A 2 11.58 16.25 -28.09
N HIS A 3 12.35 16.79 -27.14
CA HIS A 3 11.88 17.08 -25.79
C HIS A 3 10.72 18.10 -25.74
N ASN A 4 10.74 19.15 -26.57
CA ASN A 4 9.67 20.16 -26.58
C ASN A 4 8.35 19.57 -27.07
N ALA A 5 8.39 18.69 -28.08
CA ALA A 5 7.21 18.01 -28.58
C ALA A 5 6.66 17.03 -27.54
N ILE A 6 7.54 16.28 -26.86
CA ILE A 6 7.16 15.36 -25.78
C ILE A 6 6.50 16.12 -24.62
N GLU A 7 7.11 17.21 -24.15
CA GLU A 7 6.56 18.02 -23.05
C GLU A 7 5.20 18.64 -23.38
N GLN A 8 4.98 19.07 -24.62
CA GLN A 8 3.66 19.57 -25.06
C GLN A 8 2.57 18.49 -24.98
N THR A 9 2.91 17.21 -25.16
CA THR A 9 1.97 16.10 -24.97
C THR A 9 1.79 15.71 -23.50
N LEU A 10 2.82 15.89 -22.68
CA LEU A 10 2.83 15.59 -21.26
C LEU A 10 2.50 16.86 -20.46
N SER A 11 1.23 17.27 -20.44
CA SER A 11 0.66 18.38 -19.65
C SER A 11 1.69 19.25 -18.91
N VAL A 12 1.95 20.46 -19.43
CA VAL A 12 2.96 21.40 -18.93
C VAL A 12 2.90 21.60 -17.40
N SER A 13 1.69 21.62 -16.80
CA SER A 13 1.52 21.74 -15.36
C SER A 13 2.09 20.55 -14.58
N ARG A 14 1.95 19.32 -15.10
CA ARG A 14 2.57 18.13 -14.51
C ARG A 14 4.08 18.13 -14.69
N PHE A 15 4.58 18.59 -15.84
CA PHE A 15 6.01 18.63 -16.12
C PHE A 15 6.77 19.66 -15.27
N SER A 16 6.11 20.76 -14.87
CA SER A 16 6.68 21.81 -14.02
C SER A 16 7.29 21.29 -12.71
N THR A 17 6.72 20.24 -12.11
CA THR A 17 7.25 19.65 -10.87
C THR A 17 8.64 19.06 -11.06
N TYR A 18 8.90 18.45 -12.22
CA TYR A 18 10.19 17.85 -12.56
C TYR A 18 11.22 18.93 -12.87
N ARG A 19 10.86 19.93 -13.68
CA ARG A 19 11.73 21.09 -13.95
C ARG A 19 12.13 21.80 -12.66
N ASN A 20 11.17 22.07 -11.77
CA ASN A 20 11.44 22.72 -10.48
C ASN A 20 12.39 21.89 -9.60
N ALA A 21 12.25 20.56 -9.61
CA ALA A 21 13.16 19.67 -8.88
C ALA A 21 14.59 19.72 -9.44
N ILE A 22 14.74 19.77 -10.77
CA ILE A 22 16.06 19.92 -11.41
C ILE A 22 16.68 21.28 -11.09
N ILE A 23 15.92 22.37 -11.19
CA ILE A 23 16.40 23.71 -10.84
C ILE A 23 16.86 23.75 -9.37
N ALA A 24 16.11 23.13 -8.46
CA ALA A 24 16.47 23.07 -7.05
C ALA A 24 17.76 22.25 -6.80
N ALA A 25 17.97 21.17 -7.55
CA ALA A 25 19.13 20.29 -7.40
C ALA A 25 20.40 20.82 -8.09
N GLN A 26 20.26 21.50 -9.23
CA GLN A 26 21.38 21.87 -10.12
C GLN A 26 21.60 23.39 -10.26
N GLY A 27 20.67 24.21 -9.74
CA GLY A 27 20.75 25.68 -9.83
C GLY A 27 20.33 26.27 -11.18
N ALA A 28 19.96 25.45 -12.17
CA ALA A 28 19.51 25.88 -13.49
C ALA A 28 18.49 24.90 -14.10
N ASP A 29 17.69 25.36 -15.06
CA ASP A 29 16.78 24.48 -15.80
C ASP A 29 17.56 23.62 -16.80
N CYS A 30 17.24 22.33 -16.84
CA CYS A 30 17.74 21.39 -17.84
C CYS A 30 16.59 20.51 -18.33
N PRO A 31 15.95 20.86 -19.48
CA PRO A 31 14.80 20.13 -20.00
C PRO A 31 15.08 18.64 -20.27
N ILE A 32 16.31 18.30 -20.66
CA ILE A 32 16.73 16.91 -20.88
C ILE A 32 16.69 16.12 -19.57
N THR A 33 17.33 16.64 -18.51
CA THR A 33 17.34 15.99 -17.20
C THR A 33 15.94 15.96 -16.56
N ALA A 34 15.12 16.99 -16.78
CA ALA A 34 13.73 17.00 -16.30
C ALA A 34 12.90 15.89 -16.96
N LEU A 35 13.12 15.63 -18.26
CA LEU A 35 12.47 14.53 -18.97
C LEU A 35 12.98 13.17 -18.48
N GLN A 36 14.28 13.03 -18.22
CA GLN A 36 14.84 11.81 -17.62
C GLN A 36 14.28 11.54 -16.22
N LEU A 37 14.10 12.58 -15.38
CA LEU A 37 13.47 12.44 -14.07
C LEU A 37 12.00 12.05 -14.18
N TYR A 38 11.27 12.62 -15.15
CA TYR A 38 9.89 12.22 -15.45
C TYR A 38 9.82 10.74 -15.84
N GLU A 39 10.68 10.30 -16.76
CA GLU A 39 10.77 8.91 -17.19
C GLU A 39 11.10 7.98 -16.02
N TRP A 40 12.14 8.32 -15.24
CA TRP A 40 12.54 7.56 -14.06
C TRP A 40 11.41 7.45 -13.04
N ASN A 41 10.67 8.54 -12.79
CA ASN A 41 9.50 8.52 -11.93
C ASN A 41 8.40 7.58 -12.43
N ALA A 42 8.13 7.59 -13.74
CA ALA A 42 7.15 6.70 -14.35
C ALA A 42 7.59 5.23 -14.24
N GLN A 43 8.87 4.94 -14.49
CA GLN A 43 9.45 3.61 -14.30
C GLN A 43 9.41 3.16 -12.84
N LEU A 44 9.65 4.08 -11.89
CA LEU A 44 9.57 3.79 -10.47
C LEU A 44 8.15 3.43 -10.07
N ALA A 45 7.18 4.27 -10.41
CA ALA A 45 5.77 4.04 -10.13
C ALA A 45 5.28 2.71 -10.76
N SER A 46 5.71 2.39 -11.99
CA SER A 46 5.33 1.14 -12.65
C SER A 46 5.89 -0.10 -11.95
N ARG A 47 7.19 -0.09 -11.59
CA ARG A 47 7.84 -1.20 -10.87
C ARG A 47 7.24 -1.44 -9.49
N PHE A 48 6.78 -0.39 -8.81
CA PHE A 48 6.13 -0.53 -7.51
C PHE A 48 4.78 -1.26 -7.55
N PHE A 49 4.09 -1.36 -8.70
CA PHE A 49 2.81 -2.09 -8.75
C PHE A 49 2.96 -3.58 -8.41
N PHE A 50 4.09 -4.20 -8.73
CA PHE A 50 4.34 -5.60 -8.36
C PHE A 50 4.39 -5.80 -6.84
N PRO A 51 5.28 -5.14 -6.07
CA PRO A 51 5.31 -5.34 -4.62
C PRO A 51 4.03 -4.84 -3.94
N LEU A 52 3.41 -3.76 -4.44
CA LEU A 52 2.12 -3.27 -3.94
C LEU A 52 1.01 -4.31 -4.09
N HIS A 53 0.95 -5.00 -5.23
CA HIS A 53 -0.03 -6.06 -5.47
C HIS A 53 0.09 -7.18 -4.42
N ILE A 54 1.30 -7.70 -4.22
CA ILE A 54 1.57 -8.78 -3.25
C ILE A 54 1.19 -8.32 -1.85
N TYR A 55 1.65 -7.13 -1.45
CA TYR A 55 1.37 -6.56 -0.13
C TYR A 55 -0.13 -6.41 0.13
N GLU A 56 -0.88 -5.82 -0.81
CA GLU A 56 -2.32 -5.62 -0.62
C GLU A 56 -3.06 -6.95 -0.50
N VAL A 57 -2.75 -7.93 -1.36
CA VAL A 57 -3.38 -9.26 -1.29
C VAL A 57 -3.08 -9.95 0.04
N ALA A 58 -1.81 -9.99 0.45
CA ALA A 58 -1.40 -10.63 1.69
C ALA A 58 -2.01 -9.98 2.93
N LEU A 59 -2.03 -8.64 3.00
CA LEU A 59 -2.61 -7.94 4.14
C LEU A 59 -4.13 -8.09 4.21
N ARG A 60 -4.84 -7.99 3.08
CA ARG A 60 -6.30 -8.23 3.01
C ARG A 60 -6.65 -9.61 3.54
N ASN A 61 -5.92 -10.63 3.10
CA ASN A 61 -6.12 -12.01 3.52
C ASN A 61 -5.84 -12.20 5.01
N ALA A 62 -4.74 -11.63 5.52
CA ALA A 62 -4.41 -11.70 6.95
C ALA A 62 -5.49 -11.06 7.84
N ILE A 63 -6.01 -9.89 7.45
CA ILE A 63 -7.12 -9.24 8.16
C ILE A 63 -8.38 -10.10 8.08
N SER A 64 -8.73 -10.61 6.90
CA SER A 64 -9.91 -11.46 6.70
C SER A 64 -9.86 -12.75 7.52
N GLU A 65 -8.68 -13.37 7.63
CA GLU A 65 -8.46 -14.57 8.44
C GLU A 65 -8.68 -14.29 9.93
N ALA A 66 -8.16 -13.18 10.46
CA ALA A 66 -8.39 -12.77 11.84
C ALA A 66 -9.86 -12.45 12.11
N LEU A 67 -10.55 -11.82 11.14
CA LEU A 67 -11.99 -11.59 11.21
C LEU A 67 -12.78 -12.91 11.21
N SER A 68 -12.38 -13.86 10.37
CA SER A 68 -13.03 -15.18 10.27
C SER A 68 -12.90 -15.97 11.56
N LYS A 69 -11.72 -15.95 12.20
CA LYS A 69 -11.49 -16.56 13.53
C LYS A 69 -12.43 -16.00 14.60
N ARG A 70 -12.77 -14.70 14.54
CA ARG A 70 -13.65 -14.05 15.52
C ARG A 70 -15.15 -14.16 15.21
N TYR A 71 -15.53 -14.05 13.94
CA TYR A 71 -16.91 -13.81 13.51
C TYR A 71 -17.50 -14.91 12.61
N GLY A 72 -16.72 -15.94 12.29
CA GLY A 72 -17.09 -17.02 11.37
C GLY A 72 -16.66 -16.74 9.94
N GLN A 73 -16.73 -17.76 9.08
CA GLN A 73 -16.26 -17.69 7.69
C GLN A 73 -16.97 -16.60 6.87
N ASP A 74 -18.26 -16.38 7.11
CA ASP A 74 -19.03 -15.26 6.54
C ASP A 74 -19.06 -14.04 7.48
N TRP A 75 -17.90 -13.63 7.99
CA TRP A 75 -17.77 -12.44 8.82
C TRP A 75 -18.42 -11.16 8.24
N PRO A 76 -18.52 -10.93 6.90
CA PRO A 76 -19.14 -9.72 6.38
C PRO A 76 -20.63 -9.59 6.74
N THR A 77 -21.34 -10.71 6.88
CA THR A 77 -22.78 -10.74 7.21
C THR A 77 -23.03 -10.84 8.71
N ASN A 78 -21.97 -11.01 9.52
CA ASN A 78 -22.08 -11.09 10.97
C ASN A 78 -22.48 -9.74 11.58
N ALA A 79 -23.66 -9.67 12.18
CA ALA A 79 -24.20 -8.42 12.75
C ALA A 79 -23.29 -7.79 13.84
N VAL A 80 -22.60 -8.60 14.65
CA VAL A 80 -21.66 -8.10 15.68
C VAL A 80 -20.44 -7.45 15.03
N PHE A 81 -19.95 -8.02 13.94
CA PHE A 81 -18.89 -7.39 13.16
C PHE A 81 -19.40 -6.10 12.50
N VAL A 82 -20.52 -6.14 11.77
CA VAL A 82 -21.04 -4.96 11.06
C VAL A 82 -21.30 -3.79 12.03
N ASN A 83 -21.88 -4.05 13.20
CA ASN A 83 -22.23 -3.01 14.19
C ASN A 83 -21.03 -2.38 14.90
N SER A 84 -19.85 -2.94 14.74
CA SER A 84 -18.63 -2.43 15.38
C SER A 84 -17.78 -1.50 14.52
N LEU A 85 -18.09 -1.47 13.23
CA LEU A 85 -17.44 -0.60 12.26
C LEU A 85 -17.83 0.85 12.55
N ASN A 86 -17.04 1.81 12.06
CA ASN A 86 -17.53 3.17 11.96
C ASN A 86 -18.60 3.28 10.86
N SER A 87 -19.36 4.38 10.83
CA SER A 87 -20.46 4.57 9.89
C SER A 87 -20.03 4.45 8.43
N GLN A 88 -18.84 4.94 8.07
CA GLN A 88 -18.34 4.91 6.69
C GLN A 88 -17.97 3.49 6.24
N ASP A 89 -17.25 2.75 7.07
CA ASP A 89 -16.86 1.36 6.77
C ASP A 89 -18.09 0.44 6.76
N LYS A 90 -19.05 0.67 7.67
CA LYS A 90 -20.34 -0.04 7.67
C LYS A 90 -21.12 0.21 6.38
N TYR A 91 -21.24 1.47 5.96
CA TYR A 91 -21.89 1.82 4.70
C TYR A 91 -21.19 1.17 3.49
N THR A 92 -19.85 1.27 3.44
CA THR A 92 -19.04 0.71 2.35
C THR A 92 -19.20 -0.81 2.25
N LEU A 93 -19.18 -1.50 3.38
CA LEU A 93 -19.40 -2.95 3.44
C LEU A 93 -20.81 -3.31 2.96
N ASN A 94 -21.84 -2.64 3.48
CA ASN A 94 -23.22 -2.94 3.09
C ASN A 94 -23.48 -2.70 1.60
N GLN A 95 -22.87 -1.66 1.01
CA GLN A 95 -22.91 -1.43 -0.44
C GLN A 95 -22.31 -2.60 -1.21
N ALA A 96 -21.10 -3.04 -0.84
CA ALA A 96 -20.44 -4.17 -1.48
C ALA A 96 -21.19 -5.50 -1.31
N LEU A 97 -21.97 -5.65 -0.23
CA LEU A 97 -22.84 -6.81 -0.02
C LEU A 97 -24.14 -6.74 -0.83
N SER A 98 -24.65 -5.54 -1.09
CA SER A 98 -25.92 -5.33 -1.81
C SER A 98 -25.83 -5.70 -3.30
N ASP A 99 -24.63 -5.71 -3.87
CA ASP A 99 -24.36 -6.10 -5.27
C ASP A 99 -24.19 -7.62 -5.43
N GLY A 100 -25.13 -8.39 -4.86
CA GLY A 100 -25.17 -9.84 -4.99
C GLY A 100 -23.95 -10.57 -4.41
N TYR A 101 -23.73 -10.43 -3.09
CA TYR A 101 -22.65 -11.07 -2.32
C TYR A 101 -22.36 -12.53 -2.76
N LYS A 102 -21.13 -12.78 -3.23
CA LYS A 102 -20.65 -14.09 -3.72
C LYS A 102 -19.61 -14.75 -2.80
N GLY A 103 -19.64 -14.41 -1.52
CA GLY A 103 -18.68 -14.90 -0.53
C GLY A 103 -17.48 -13.99 -0.32
N VAL A 104 -16.78 -14.18 0.80
CA VAL A 104 -15.66 -13.35 1.27
C VAL A 104 -14.58 -13.20 0.20
N GLY A 105 -14.19 -14.28 -0.47
CA GLY A 105 -13.11 -14.26 -1.46
C GLY A 105 -13.37 -13.30 -2.63
N LYS A 106 -14.64 -13.13 -3.04
CA LYS A 106 -15.03 -12.15 -4.06
C LYS A 106 -15.22 -10.75 -3.49
N LEU A 107 -15.54 -10.62 -2.20
CA LEU A 107 -15.69 -9.33 -1.53
C LEU A 107 -14.35 -8.62 -1.28
N LEU A 108 -13.30 -9.34 -0.89
CA LEU A 108 -12.01 -8.73 -0.53
C LEU A 108 -11.44 -7.75 -1.57
N PRO A 109 -11.40 -8.07 -2.88
CA PRO A 109 -10.89 -7.14 -3.89
C PRO A 109 -11.81 -5.94 -4.14
N GLU A 110 -13.13 -6.06 -3.91
CA GLU A 110 -14.09 -4.97 -4.11
C GLU A 110 -13.99 -3.88 -3.03
N LEU A 111 -13.52 -4.25 -1.84
CA LEU A 111 -13.32 -3.29 -0.75
C LEU A 111 -12.06 -2.44 -0.99
N LYS A 112 -12.25 -1.11 -0.95
CA LYS A 112 -11.14 -0.14 -1.02
C LYS A 112 -10.12 -0.43 0.08
N PHE A 113 -8.83 -0.28 -0.23
CA PHE A 113 -7.76 -0.62 0.70
C PHE A 113 -7.81 0.16 2.03
N VAL A 114 -8.42 1.35 2.05
CA VAL A 114 -8.66 2.12 3.29
C VAL A 114 -9.54 1.38 4.31
N PHE A 115 -10.47 0.52 3.86
CA PHE A 115 -11.28 -0.33 4.75
C PHE A 115 -10.37 -1.24 5.59
N PHE A 116 -9.39 -1.88 4.94
CA PHE A 116 -8.42 -2.76 5.58
C PHE A 116 -7.47 -1.97 6.49
N GLU A 117 -7.06 -0.77 6.08
CA GLU A 117 -6.30 0.12 6.94
C GLU A 117 -7.09 0.50 8.22
N ASN A 118 -8.40 0.74 8.11
CA ASN A 118 -9.26 1.05 9.25
C ASN A 118 -9.42 -0.13 10.21
N MET A 119 -9.35 -1.36 9.68
CA MET A 119 -9.36 -2.55 10.52
C MET A 119 -8.14 -2.65 11.44
N LEU A 120 -7.01 -2.04 11.08
CA LEU A 120 -5.80 -1.99 11.90
C LEU A 120 -5.84 -0.89 12.97
N THR A 121 -6.99 -0.32 13.31
CA THR A 121 -7.11 0.70 14.38
C THR A 121 -7.25 0.09 15.79
N LYS A 122 -6.85 0.85 16.82
CA LYS A 122 -6.92 0.44 18.24
C LYS A 122 -8.31 -0.03 18.69
N ARG A 123 -9.39 0.46 18.07
CA ARG A 123 -10.78 0.04 18.39
C ARG A 123 -11.01 -1.47 18.23
N HIS A 124 -10.17 -2.14 17.44
CA HIS A 124 -10.26 -3.56 17.15
C HIS A 124 -9.32 -4.41 18.02
N ASP A 125 -8.51 -3.81 18.91
CA ASP A 125 -7.53 -4.51 19.73
C ASP A 125 -8.16 -5.62 20.58
N GLY A 126 -9.15 -5.29 21.40
CA GLY A 126 -9.70 -6.24 22.38
C GLY A 126 -10.33 -7.49 21.77
N ARG A 127 -10.88 -7.36 20.57
CA ARG A 127 -11.77 -8.35 19.95
C ARG A 127 -11.15 -9.11 18.78
N ILE A 128 -10.16 -8.52 18.10
CA ILE A 128 -9.51 -9.06 16.90
C ILE A 128 -8.00 -9.16 17.13
N TRP A 129 -7.32 -8.06 17.44
CA TRP A 129 -5.85 -8.06 17.36
C TRP A 129 -5.17 -8.74 18.55
N LYS A 130 -5.60 -8.48 19.79
CA LYS A 130 -5.02 -9.16 20.95
C LYS A 130 -5.12 -10.68 20.85
N PRO A 131 -6.27 -11.26 20.44
CA PRO A 131 -6.38 -12.73 20.36
C PRO A 131 -5.75 -13.34 19.11
N TYR A 132 -5.80 -12.68 17.94
CA TYR A 132 -5.54 -13.36 16.65
C TYR A 132 -4.38 -12.81 15.83
N ILE A 133 -3.74 -11.70 16.24
CA ILE A 133 -2.68 -11.10 15.40
C ILE A 133 -1.48 -12.05 15.22
N ASN A 134 -1.14 -12.81 16.26
CA ASN A 134 -0.04 -13.77 16.22
C ASN A 134 -0.38 -15.02 15.40
N ASP A 135 -1.66 -15.31 15.16
CA ASP A 135 -2.06 -16.40 14.29
C ASP A 135 -1.87 -16.03 12.82
N VAL A 136 -2.15 -14.77 12.47
CA VAL A 136 -2.10 -14.27 11.09
C VAL A 136 -0.76 -13.62 10.73
N PHE A 137 0.07 -13.30 11.72
CA PHE A 137 1.47 -12.88 11.59
C PHE A 137 2.38 -13.73 12.50
N PRO A 138 2.50 -15.05 12.22
CA PRO A 138 3.18 -16.00 13.11
C PRO A 138 4.67 -15.72 13.30
N ASN A 139 5.31 -15.08 12.32
CA ASN A 139 6.75 -14.79 12.29
C ASN A 139 7.09 -13.42 12.85
N ALA A 140 6.13 -12.66 13.38
CA ALA A 140 6.41 -11.41 14.06
C ALA A 140 7.28 -11.64 15.31
N PRO A 141 8.22 -10.73 15.63
CA PRO A 141 9.07 -10.85 16.81
C PRO A 141 8.25 -11.03 18.09
N LYS A 142 8.55 -12.06 18.88
CA LYS A 142 7.82 -12.36 20.13
C LYS A 142 8.00 -11.30 21.22
N THR A 143 8.97 -10.41 21.07
CA THR A 143 9.21 -9.26 21.96
C THR A 143 8.21 -8.12 21.75
N ILE A 144 7.49 -8.11 20.62
CA ILE A 144 6.51 -7.06 20.29
C ILE A 144 5.12 -7.49 20.78
N THR A 145 4.45 -6.61 21.52
CA THR A 145 3.08 -6.88 21.99
C THR A 145 2.07 -6.81 20.84
N ALA A 146 0.94 -7.52 20.95
CA ALA A 146 -0.10 -7.48 19.92
C ALA A 146 -0.60 -6.05 19.56
N PRO A 147 -0.83 -5.13 20.52
CA PRO A 147 -1.19 -3.74 20.19
C PRO A 147 -0.09 -2.96 19.47
N GLU A 148 1.18 -3.24 19.78
CA GLU A 148 2.34 -2.60 19.14
C GLU A 148 2.54 -3.13 17.72
N LEU A 149 2.44 -4.44 17.52
CA LEU A 149 2.48 -5.06 16.19
C LEU A 149 1.37 -4.50 15.27
N ARG A 150 0.14 -4.41 15.78
CA ARG A 150 -0.96 -3.75 15.04
C ARG A 150 -0.64 -2.29 14.72
N LYS A 151 -0.01 -1.55 15.65
CA LYS A 151 0.36 -0.14 15.45
C LYS A 151 1.36 -0.01 14.29
N GLN A 152 2.40 -0.83 14.27
CA GLN A 152 3.40 -0.83 13.19
C GLN A 152 2.77 -1.20 11.84
N LEU A 153 1.92 -2.24 11.81
CA LEU A 153 1.15 -2.60 10.60
C LEU A 153 0.23 -1.46 10.12
N LYS A 154 -0.42 -0.74 11.04
CA LYS A 154 -1.28 0.41 10.70
C LYS A 154 -0.47 1.55 10.10
N GLU A 155 0.67 1.89 10.69
CA GLU A 155 1.55 2.96 10.23
C GLU A 155 2.11 2.64 8.84
N ALA A 156 2.66 1.43 8.66
CA ALA A 156 3.10 0.91 7.36
C ALA A 156 1.97 0.97 6.32
N CYS A 157 0.78 0.44 6.65
CA CYS A 157 -0.36 0.41 5.73
C CYS A 157 -0.83 1.80 5.31
N TYR A 158 -0.82 2.77 6.23
CA TYR A 158 -1.17 4.16 5.93
C TYR A 158 -0.18 4.77 4.92
N VAL A 159 1.12 4.63 5.18
CA VAL A 159 2.18 5.16 4.33
C VAL A 159 2.13 4.50 2.94
N ILE A 160 2.05 3.17 2.88
CA ILE A 160 1.99 2.40 1.64
C ILE A 160 0.73 2.75 0.82
N ARG A 161 -0.46 2.83 1.45
CA ARG A 161 -1.69 3.20 0.72
C ARG A 161 -1.59 4.59 0.11
N LYS A 162 -1.07 5.58 0.85
CA LYS A 162 -0.87 6.93 0.34
C LYS A 162 0.10 6.94 -0.84
N PHE A 163 1.20 6.19 -0.74
CA PHE A 163 2.16 6.03 -1.84
C PHE A 163 1.52 5.35 -3.06
N ARG A 164 0.79 4.25 -2.87
CA ARG A 164 0.08 3.54 -3.94
C ARG A 164 -0.90 4.44 -4.68
N ASN A 165 -1.64 5.28 -3.95
CA ASN A 165 -2.58 6.21 -4.58
C ASN A 165 -1.86 7.19 -5.50
N ARG A 166 -0.67 7.69 -5.12
CA ARG A 166 0.15 8.54 -5.99
C ARG A 166 0.57 7.81 -7.26
N CYS A 167 1.02 6.56 -7.13
CA CYS A 167 1.36 5.70 -8.28
C CYS A 167 0.17 5.54 -9.23
N GLY A 168 -1.00 5.20 -8.69
CA GLY A 168 -2.24 5.01 -9.45
C GLY A 168 -2.83 6.28 -10.06
N HIS A 169 -2.51 7.46 -9.52
CA HIS A 169 -2.91 8.74 -10.09
C HIS A 169 -1.87 9.35 -11.03
N HIS A 170 -0.76 8.64 -11.30
CA HIS A 170 0.37 9.14 -12.08
C HIS A 170 0.94 10.45 -11.53
N GLU A 171 0.92 10.60 -10.21
CA GLU A 171 1.56 11.70 -9.51
C GLU A 171 3.08 11.45 -9.41
N PRO A 172 3.90 12.50 -9.23
CA PRO A 172 5.30 12.34 -8.83
C PRO A 172 5.40 11.45 -7.58
N VAL A 173 6.33 10.51 -7.55
CA VAL A 173 6.64 9.62 -6.43
C VAL A 173 8.10 9.75 -5.98
N PHE A 174 8.99 10.23 -6.85
CA PHE A 174 10.42 10.46 -6.54
C PHE A 174 10.64 11.36 -5.31
N ASN A 175 9.77 12.36 -5.13
CA ASN A 175 9.84 13.31 -4.01
C ASN A 175 9.07 12.87 -2.77
N ASN A 176 8.68 11.60 -2.67
CA ASN A 176 7.99 11.10 -1.49
C ASN A 176 8.98 10.95 -0.34
N GLN A 177 8.73 11.67 0.76
CA GLN A 177 9.57 11.63 1.97
C GLN A 177 9.71 10.23 2.58
N ASN A 178 8.76 9.32 2.32
CA ASN A 178 8.79 7.96 2.80
C ASN A 178 9.27 6.95 1.75
N LEU A 179 9.76 7.38 0.58
CA LEU A 179 10.12 6.51 -0.54
C LEU A 179 11.05 5.35 -0.10
N ALA A 180 12.09 5.67 0.68
CA ALA A 180 13.04 4.70 1.21
C ALA A 180 12.40 3.65 2.15
N ASN A 181 11.27 3.99 2.78
CA ASN A 181 10.59 3.11 3.74
C ASN A 181 9.51 2.23 3.10
N ILE A 182 9.04 2.55 1.88
CA ILE A 182 7.93 1.82 1.23
C ILE A 182 8.26 0.34 1.05
N MET A 183 9.41 0.03 0.44
CA MET A 183 9.85 -1.36 0.24
C MET A 183 10.12 -2.08 1.58
N PRO A 184 10.89 -1.52 2.53
CA PRO A 184 11.08 -2.13 3.85
C PRO A 184 9.78 -2.45 4.58
N TYR A 185 8.79 -1.56 4.58
CA TYR A 185 7.51 -1.81 5.22
C TYR A 185 6.74 -2.98 4.60
N MET A 186 6.73 -3.09 3.26
CA MET A 186 6.10 -4.22 2.59
C MET A 186 6.84 -5.52 2.90
N ALA A 187 8.17 -5.51 2.78
CA ALA A 187 9.01 -6.66 3.01
C ALA A 187 8.90 -7.16 4.46
N GLU A 188 8.90 -6.26 5.44
CA GLU A 188 8.71 -6.60 6.86
C GLU A 188 7.33 -7.21 7.12
N THR A 189 6.27 -6.64 6.54
CA THR A 189 4.92 -7.21 6.65
C THR A 189 4.86 -8.62 6.06
N MET A 190 5.50 -8.85 4.91
CA MET A 190 5.60 -10.18 4.31
C MET A 190 6.39 -11.12 5.21
N LYS A 191 7.51 -10.67 5.79
CA LYS A 191 8.34 -11.46 6.70
C LYS A 191 7.55 -11.92 7.91
N TRP A 192 6.78 -11.03 8.54
CA TRP A 192 5.93 -11.36 9.68
C TRP A 192 4.79 -12.31 9.31
N ARG A 193 4.27 -12.22 8.07
CA ARG A 193 3.19 -13.07 7.56
C ARG A 193 3.68 -14.47 7.17
N CYS A 194 4.70 -14.58 6.33
CA CYS A 194 5.18 -15.83 5.75
C CYS A 194 6.61 -15.66 5.20
N SER A 195 7.55 -16.48 5.69
CA SER A 195 8.96 -16.45 5.25
C SER A 195 9.10 -16.72 3.76
N ASP A 196 8.34 -17.67 3.22
CA ASP A 196 8.46 -18.06 1.81
C ASP A 196 7.95 -16.95 0.88
N THR A 197 6.83 -16.32 1.24
CA THR A 197 6.33 -15.14 0.52
C THR A 197 7.32 -13.99 0.59
N TYR A 198 7.98 -13.77 1.73
CA TYR A 198 9.03 -12.76 1.86
C TYR A 198 10.23 -13.02 0.95
N HIS A 199 10.74 -14.26 0.93
CA HIS A 199 11.86 -14.63 0.07
C HIS A 199 11.50 -14.49 -1.41
N TRP A 200 10.34 -15.01 -1.82
CA TRP A 200 9.84 -14.86 -3.18
C TRP A 200 9.64 -13.38 -3.55
N PHE A 201 9.01 -12.58 -2.68
CA PHE A 201 8.81 -11.14 -2.88
C PHE A 201 10.14 -10.41 -3.18
N ASN A 202 11.19 -10.64 -2.38
CA ASN A 202 12.48 -9.98 -2.58
C ASN A 202 13.22 -10.45 -3.83
N GLN A 203 12.97 -11.67 -4.31
CA GLN A 203 13.58 -12.18 -5.54
C GLN A 203 12.95 -11.57 -6.81
N GLN A 204 11.70 -11.11 -6.72
CA GLN A 204 10.92 -10.68 -7.88
C GLN A 204 10.79 -9.16 -8.01
N GLU A 205 10.94 -8.42 -6.91
CA GLU A 205 10.87 -6.96 -6.95
C GLU A 205 12.09 -6.37 -7.67
N THR A 206 11.86 -5.40 -8.55
CA THR A 206 12.91 -4.71 -9.33
C THR A 206 13.00 -3.22 -8.98
N VAL A 207 12.39 -2.83 -7.86
CA VAL A 207 12.37 -1.44 -7.38
C VAL A 207 13.72 -1.09 -6.81
N SER A 208 14.31 -1.99 -6.01
CA SER A 208 15.62 -1.79 -5.38
C SER A 208 16.70 -1.47 -6.40
N ASP A 209 16.72 -2.18 -7.54
CA ASP A 209 17.66 -1.92 -8.64
C ASP A 209 17.54 -0.50 -9.18
N LEU A 210 16.31 0.01 -9.35
CA LEU A 210 16.09 1.35 -9.88
C LEU A 210 16.53 2.44 -8.89
N LEU A 211 16.33 2.20 -7.60
CA LEU A 211 16.71 3.13 -6.53
C LEU A 211 18.22 3.28 -6.38
N THR A 212 19.03 2.37 -6.94
CA THR A 212 20.50 2.52 -6.96
C THR A 212 21.00 3.58 -7.94
N ASN A 213 20.18 3.98 -8.92
CA ASN A 213 20.53 4.95 -9.95
C ASN A 213 19.48 6.08 -10.02
N PRO A 214 19.39 6.95 -9.00
CA PRO A 214 18.47 8.09 -9.02
C PRO A 214 18.97 9.20 -9.96
N ILE A 215 18.04 9.95 -10.56
CA ILE A 215 18.37 11.11 -11.42
C ILE A 215 18.78 12.35 -10.58
N ILE A 216 18.22 12.49 -9.37
CA ILE A 216 18.56 13.51 -8.36
C ILE A 216 18.51 12.92 -6.96
#